data_AF-S5ADG1-F1
#
_entry.id   AF-S5ADG1-F1
#
_cell.length_a   1.000
_cell.length_b   1.000
_cell.length_c   1.000
_cell.angle_alpha   90.00
_cell.angle_beta   90.00
_cell.angle_gamma   90.00
#
_symmetry.space_group_name_H-M   'P 1'
#
loop_
_entity.id
_entity.type
_entity.pdbx_description
1 polymer ?
#
loop_
_entity_poly.entity_id
_entity_poly.type
_entity_poly.pdbx_seq_one_letter_code
_entity_poly.pdbx_strand_id
1 'polypeptide(L)'
;MSTEAPLYWGLNARSYCTLIHVSQLSSFVIPGLGIILPIVLWIAHKDQNEDINQHGRVTANWLLSLLVYSVICFILTFIIIGALGFIALGLLNVIFAIVAAVKANKGELWVYPLSFQFIKR
;
A
#
# COMPACT_ATOMS: atom_id res chain seq x y z
N MET A 1 21.20 23.21 20.08
CA MET A 1 21.35 21.80 19.68
C MET A 1 20.17 21.48 18.78
N SER A 2 20.36 21.47 17.46
CA SER A 2 19.29 21.10 16.53
C SER A 2 19.04 19.60 16.71
N THR A 3 17.88 19.23 17.25
CA THR A 3 17.45 17.84 17.27
C THR A 3 17.26 17.41 15.81
N GLU A 4 18.21 16.64 15.26
CA GLU A 4 18.03 16.08 13.94
C GLU A 4 16.78 15.20 13.95
N ALA A 5 15.94 15.37 12.92
CA ALA A 5 14.72 14.59 12.82
C ALA A 5 15.06 13.10 12.69
N PRO A 6 14.32 12.19 13.36
CA PRO A 6 14.58 10.76 13.29
C PRO A 6 14.50 10.25 11.84
N LEU A 7 15.46 9.40 11.47
CA LEU A 7 15.53 8.71 10.18
C LEU A 7 15.08 7.25 10.32
N TYR A 8 14.37 6.76 9.31
CA TYR A 8 13.84 5.40 9.23
C TYR A 8 14.55 4.70 8.07
N TRP A 9 15.50 3.83 8.40
CA TRP A 9 16.43 3.21 7.43
C TRP A 9 17.10 4.25 6.50
N GLY A 10 17.53 5.37 7.07
CA GLY A 10 18.21 6.45 6.33
C GLY A 10 17.27 7.37 5.54
N LEU A 11 15.96 7.17 5.61
CA LEU A 11 14.95 8.04 4.99
C LEU A 11 14.25 8.91 6.02
N ASN A 12 13.86 10.13 5.63
CA ASN A 12 12.92 10.91 6.44
C ASN A 12 11.51 10.27 6.40
N ALA A 13 10.62 10.67 7.31
CA ALA A 13 9.28 10.08 7.43
C ALA A 13 8.48 10.13 6.11
N ARG A 14 8.50 11.25 5.38
CA ARG A 14 7.75 11.40 4.12
C ARG A 14 8.25 10.44 3.05
N SER A 15 9.56 10.38 2.84
CA SER A 15 10.20 9.44 1.91
C SER A 15 9.92 7.98 2.30
N TYR A 16 9.90 7.67 3.59
CA TYR A 16 9.57 6.34 4.09
C TYR A 16 8.09 5.97 3.82
N CYS A 17 7.16 6.89 4.07
CA CYS A 17 5.74 6.72 3.74
C CYS A 17 5.52 6.56 2.23
N THR A 18 6.22 7.34 1.40
CA THR A 18 6.25 7.16 -0.05
C THR A 18 6.71 5.75 -0.42
N LEU A 19 7.77 5.25 0.23
CA LEU A 19 8.31 3.91 -0.01
C LEU A 19 7.31 2.81 0.34
N ILE A 20 6.55 2.95 1.44
CA ILE A 20 5.45 2.03 1.77
C ILE A 20 4.49 1.89 0.59
N HIS A 21 4.05 2.99 -0.02
CA HIS A 21 3.11 2.92 -1.14
C HIS A 21 3.73 2.36 -2.42
N VAL A 22 4.91 2.86 -2.83
CA VAL A 22 5.58 2.42 -4.06
C VAL A 22 6.02 0.95 -3.98
N SER A 23 6.34 0.45 -2.78
CA SER A 23 6.78 -0.93 -2.59
C SER A 23 5.76 -1.98 -3.05
N GLN A 24 4.47 -1.61 -3.18
CA GLN A 24 3.44 -2.47 -3.77
C GLN A 24 3.72 -2.87 -5.22
N LEU A 25 4.48 -2.05 -5.96
CA LEU A 25 4.84 -2.31 -7.35
C LEU A 25 6.00 -3.31 -7.48
N SER A 26 6.64 -3.70 -6.37
CA SER A 26 7.73 -4.69 -6.40
C SER A 26 7.28 -6.08 -6.89
N SER A 27 5.98 -6.36 -6.87
CA SER A 27 5.38 -7.54 -7.51
C SER A 27 5.67 -7.66 -9.01
N PHE A 28 6.01 -6.57 -9.70
CA PHE A 28 6.43 -6.61 -11.11
C PHE A 28 7.82 -7.21 -11.32
N VAL A 29 8.66 -7.20 -10.28
CA VAL A 29 10.01 -7.77 -10.33
C VAL A 29 10.01 -9.16 -9.69
N ILE A 30 9.42 -9.28 -8.51
CA ILE A 30 9.34 -10.53 -7.75
C ILE A 30 7.86 -10.76 -7.39
N PRO A 31 7.17 -11.74 -8.01
CA PRO A 31 5.77 -12.01 -7.71
C PRO A 31 5.51 -12.18 -6.21
N GLY A 32 4.51 -11.47 -5.67
CA GLY A 32 4.14 -11.49 -4.26
C GLY A 32 4.90 -10.51 -3.36
N LEU A 33 6.05 -9.99 -3.80
CA LEU A 33 6.84 -9.06 -2.99
C LEU A 33 6.10 -7.76 -2.70
N GLY A 34 5.23 -7.30 -3.61
CA GLY A 34 4.39 -6.12 -3.42
C GLY A 34 3.28 -6.25 -2.37
N ILE A 35 3.08 -7.44 -1.80
CA ILE A 35 2.21 -7.63 -0.64
C ILE A 35 3.06 -7.64 0.64
N ILE A 36 4.21 -8.31 0.60
CA ILE A 36 5.08 -8.53 1.76
C ILE A 36 5.83 -7.25 2.14
N LEU A 37 6.49 -6.63 1.17
CA LEU A 37 7.38 -5.48 1.39
C LEU A 37 6.69 -4.28 2.04
N PRO A 38 5.51 -3.79 1.60
CA PRO A 38 4.81 -2.69 2.27
C PRO A 38 4.46 -2.99 3.73
N ILE A 39 4.12 -4.24 4.04
CA ILE A 39 3.77 -4.66 5.40
C ILE A 39 5.01 -4.75 6.29
N VAL A 40 6.12 -5.27 5.77
CA VAL A 40 7.41 -5.25 6.48
C VAL A 40 7.85 -3.82 6.77
N LEU A 41 7.78 -2.93 5.77
CA LEU A 41 8.10 -1.51 5.94
C LEU A 41 7.21 -0.86 7.00
N TRP A 42 5.92 -1.16 7.01
CA TRP A 42 5.01 -0.64 8.02
C TRP A 42 5.36 -1.16 9.43
N ILE A 43 5.41 -2.48 9.63
CA ILE A 43 5.63 -3.09 10.95
C ILE A 43 6.96 -2.67 11.56
N ALA A 44 8.01 -2.49 10.75
CA ALA A 44 9.34 -2.10 11.23
C ALA A 44 9.36 -0.76 12.00
N HIS A 45 8.49 0.20 11.64
CA HIS A 45 8.53 1.55 12.19
C HIS A 45 7.16 2.11 12.62
N LYS A 46 6.08 1.31 12.59
CA LYS A 46 4.73 1.75 12.96
C LYS A 46 4.62 2.32 14.37
N ASP A 47 5.43 1.85 15.31
CA ASP A 47 5.37 2.27 16.71
C ASP A 47 6.29 3.47 17.00
N GLN A 48 7.04 3.94 15.99
CA GLN A 48 8.00 5.03 16.11
C GLN A 48 7.48 6.34 15.51
N ASN A 49 6.58 6.28 14.53
CA ASN A 49 6.05 7.45 13.85
C ASN A 49 4.59 7.26 13.44
N GLU A 50 3.73 8.20 13.82
CA GLU A 50 2.29 8.08 13.57
C GLU A 50 1.92 8.23 12.08
N ASP A 51 2.65 9.03 11.30
CA ASP A 51 2.41 9.10 9.85
C ASP A 51 2.73 7.74 9.21
N ILE A 52 3.85 7.11 9.56
CA ILE A 52 4.21 5.76 9.10
C ILE A 52 3.13 4.76 9.47
N ASN A 53 2.61 4.83 10.70
CA ASN A 53 1.52 3.98 11.17
C ASN A 53 0.26 4.16 10.31
N GLN A 54 -0.15 5.40 10.07
CA GLN A 54 -1.35 5.71 9.28
C GLN A 54 -1.21 5.27 7.82
N HIS A 55 -0.11 5.62 7.15
CA HIS A 55 0.16 5.22 5.77
C HIS A 55 0.23 3.70 5.63
N GLY A 56 0.81 3.01 6.62
CA GLY A 56 0.83 1.56 6.68
C GLY A 56 -0.54 0.93 6.90
N ARG A 57 -1.37 1.44 7.81
CA ARG A 57 -2.76 0.98 8.01
C ARG A 57 -3.61 1.15 6.76
N VAL A 58 -3.46 2.28 6.08
CA VAL A 58 -4.14 2.56 4.81
C VAL A 58 -3.71 1.57 3.73
N THR A 59 -2.41 1.28 3.63
CA THR A 59 -1.85 0.30 2.69
C THR A 59 -2.30 -1.12 3.00
N ALA A 60 -2.26 -1.54 4.27
CA ALA A 60 -2.73 -2.85 4.71
C ALA A 60 -4.23 -3.06 4.42
N ASN A 61 -5.05 -2.04 4.69
CA ASN A 61 -6.47 -2.07 4.34
C ASN A 61 -6.71 -2.25 2.84
N TRP A 62 -5.91 -1.59 1.99
CA TRP A 62 -5.99 -1.76 0.55
C TRP A 62 -5.56 -3.16 0.11
N LEU A 63 -4.44 -3.68 0.61
CA LEU A 63 -3.97 -5.04 0.29
C LEU A 63 -5.00 -6.11 0.69
N LEU A 64 -5.63 -5.96 1.86
CA LEU A 64 -6.72 -6.85 2.29
C LEU A 64 -7.96 -6.72 1.39
N SER A 65 -8.30 -5.50 0.96
CA SER A 65 -9.40 -5.27 0.02
C SER A 65 -9.11 -5.90 -1.33
N LEU A 66 -7.86 -5.77 -1.81
CA LEU A 66 -7.37 -6.38 -3.04
C LEU A 66 -7.47 -7.90 -2.98
N LEU A 67 -7.15 -8.50 -1.84
CA LEU A 67 -7.29 -9.94 -1.61
C LEU A 67 -8.76 -10.36 -1.70
N VAL A 68 -9.66 -9.64 -1.04
CA VAL A 68 -11.11 -9.90 -1.13
C VAL A 68 -11.60 -9.80 -2.57
N TYR A 69 -11.25 -8.74 -3.29
CA TYR A 69 -11.63 -8.58 -4.70
C TYR A 69 -11.02 -9.65 -5.60
N SER A 70 -9.78 -10.06 -5.33
CA SER A 70 -9.10 -11.13 -6.07
C SER A 70 -9.82 -12.47 -5.89
N VAL A 71 -10.30 -12.80 -4.68
CA VAL A 71 -11.10 -14.01 -4.43
C VAL A 71 -12.42 -13.95 -5.21
N ILE A 72 -13.10 -12.80 -5.24
CA ILE A 72 -14.33 -12.61 -6.02
C ILE A 72 -14.05 -12.80 -7.53
N CYS A 73 -13.01 -12.16 -8.06
CA CYS A 73 -12.63 -12.30 -9.48
C CYS A 73 -12.22 -13.73 -9.82
N PHE A 74 -11.55 -14.44 -8.92
CA PHE A 74 -11.20 -15.85 -9.11
C PHE A 74 -12.45 -16.71 -9.28
N ILE A 75 -13.46 -16.55 -8.41
CA ILE A 75 -14.74 -17.27 -8.53
C ILE A 75 -15.46 -16.90 -9.84
N LEU A 76 -15.44 -15.63 -10.24
CA LEU A 76 -16.05 -15.18 -11.49
C LEU A 76 -15.29 -15.62 -12.75
N THR A 77 -14.09 -16.17 -12.61
CA THR A 77 -13.31 -16.66 -13.77
C THR A 77 -13.97 -17.89 -14.39
N PHE A 78 -14.72 -18.69 -13.63
CA PHE A 78 -15.48 -19.83 -14.15
C PHE A 78 -16.58 -19.45 -15.16
N ILE A 79 -16.94 -18.17 -15.24
CA ILE A 79 -17.86 -17.60 -16.24
C ILE A 79 -17.18 -16.56 -17.14
N ILE A 80 -15.84 -16.62 -17.30
CA ILE A 80 -14.98 -15.77 -18.16
C ILE A 80 -14.83 -14.31 -17.67
N ILE A 81 -15.84 -13.74 -17.00
CA ILE A 81 -15.84 -12.33 -16.53
C ILE A 81 -14.70 -12.03 -15.54
N GLY A 82 -14.28 -13.01 -14.75
CA GLY A 82 -13.24 -12.83 -13.74
C GLY A 82 -11.87 -12.38 -14.27
N ALA A 83 -11.50 -12.79 -15.49
CA ALA A 83 -10.23 -12.41 -16.11
C ALA A 83 -10.14 -10.90 -16.35
N LEU A 84 -11.23 -10.28 -16.82
CA LEU A 84 -11.32 -8.82 -16.99
C LEU A 84 -11.23 -8.10 -15.64
N GLY A 85 -11.82 -8.70 -14.60
CA GLY A 85 -11.73 -8.19 -13.22
C GLY A 85 -10.29 -8.12 -12.71
N PHE A 86 -9.47 -9.15 -12.94
CA PHE A 86 -8.06 -9.13 -12.55
C PHE A 86 -7.24 -8.05 -13.27
N ILE A 87 -7.50 -7.82 -14.56
CA ILE A 87 -6.86 -6.73 -15.31
C ILE A 87 -7.22 -5.37 -14.68
N ALA A 88 -8.50 -5.14 -14.38
CA ALA A 88 -8.96 -3.92 -13.74
C ALA A 88 -8.34 -3.73 -12.34
N LEU A 89 -8.28 -4.78 -11.51
CA LEU A 89 -7.65 -4.73 -10.19
C LEU A 89 -6.15 -4.42 -10.27
N GLY A 90 -5.43 -5.02 -11.23
CA GLY A 90 -4.02 -4.73 -11.47
C GLY A 90 -3.80 -3.26 -11.81
N LEU A 91 -4.59 -2.71 -12.74
CA LEU A 91 -4.53 -1.30 -13.12
C LEU A 91 -4.84 -0.37 -11.95
N LEU A 92 -5.91 -0.66 -11.20
CA LEU A 92 -6.27 0.10 -10.00
C LEU A 92 -5.12 0.10 -8.98
N ASN A 93 -4.54 -1.08 -8.70
CA ASN A 93 -3.42 -1.19 -7.76
C ASN A 93 -2.23 -0.29 -8.15
N VAL A 94 -1.87 -0.27 -9.43
CA VAL A 94 -0.78 0.58 -9.93
C VAL A 94 -1.10 2.05 -9.77
N ILE A 95 -2.25 2.50 -10.28
CA ILE A 95 -2.67 3.90 -10.21
C ILE A 95 -2.70 4.37 -8.76
N PHE A 96 -3.31 3.56 -7.90
CA PHE A 96 -3.47 3.85 -6.49
C PHE A 96 -2.14 3.91 -5.74
N ALA A 97 -1.22 2.96 -5.96
CA ALA A 97 0.11 2.99 -5.37
C ALA A 97 0.87 4.27 -5.76
N ILE A 98 0.81 4.69 -7.03
CA ILE A 98 1.45 5.92 -7.52
C ILE A 98 0.82 7.17 -6.91
N VAL A 99 -0.51 7.29 -6.92
CA VAL A 99 -1.21 8.46 -6.34
C VAL A 99 -0.94 8.57 -4.85
N ALA A 100 -1.02 7.46 -4.11
CA ALA A 100 -0.74 7.43 -2.68
C ALA A 100 0.72 7.81 -2.39
N ALA A 101 1.67 7.33 -3.19
CA ALA A 101 3.09 7.67 -3.07
C ALA A 101 3.37 9.16 -3.29
N VAL A 102 2.80 9.75 -4.34
CA VAL A 102 2.92 11.18 -4.63
C VAL A 102 2.32 12.03 -3.51
N LYS A 103 1.16 11.64 -2.99
CA LYS A 103 0.52 12.35 -1.87
C LYS A 103 1.29 12.20 -0.56
N ALA A 104 1.79 11.00 -0.26
CA ALA A 104 2.67 10.78 0.90
C ALA A 104 3.94 11.63 0.84
N ASN A 105 4.50 11.83 -0.36
CA ASN A 105 5.68 12.68 -0.53
C ASN A 105 5.38 14.17 -0.18
N LYS A 106 4.13 14.61 -0.40
CA LYS A 106 3.63 15.92 0.03
C LYS A 106 3.21 15.98 1.50
N GLY A 107 3.29 14.86 2.23
CA GLY A 107 2.82 14.75 3.61
C GLY A 107 1.30 14.59 3.75
N GLU A 108 0.62 14.17 2.69
CA GLU A 108 -0.83 13.94 2.68
C GLU A 108 -1.13 12.44 2.82
N LEU A 109 -1.99 12.08 3.78
CA LEU A 109 -2.54 10.74 3.87
C LEU A 109 -3.66 10.57 2.84
N TRP A 110 -3.43 9.72 1.83
CA TRP A 110 -4.45 9.40 0.83
C TRP A 110 -5.04 8.02 1.05
N VAL A 111 -6.35 8.00 1.27
CA VAL A 111 -7.14 6.79 1.39
C VAL A 111 -7.39 6.20 0.00
N TYR A 112 -6.93 4.96 -0.20
CA TYR A 112 -7.30 4.15 -1.35
C TYR A 112 -8.83 4.08 -1.52
N PRO A 113 -9.38 4.57 -2.66
CA PRO A 113 -10.78 4.39 -2.99
C PRO A 113 -11.11 2.90 -3.02
N LEU A 114 -12.34 2.52 -2.68
CA LEU A 114 -12.79 1.12 -2.59
C LEU A 114 -12.07 0.29 -1.51
N SER A 115 -11.17 0.87 -0.70
CA SER A 115 -10.59 0.12 0.40
C SER A 115 -11.57 0.00 1.58
N PHE A 116 -11.82 -1.24 2.00
CA PHE A 116 -12.50 -1.53 3.26
C PHE A 116 -11.61 -1.16 4.46
N GLN A 117 -12.23 -0.73 5.57
CA GLN A 117 -11.52 -0.37 6.81
C GLN A 117 -11.48 -1.56 7.77
N PHE A 118 -10.59 -2.53 7.52
CA PHE A 118 -10.34 -3.66 8.42
C PHE A 118 -9.58 -3.23 9.68
N ILE A 119 -8.58 -2.37 9.49
CA ILE A 119 -7.77 -1.77 10.55
C ILE A 119 -8.21 -0.32 10.68
N LYS A 120 -8.71 0.05 11.86
CA LYS A 120 -9.12 1.42 12.15
C LYS A 120 -7.93 2.36 11.95
N ARG A 121 -8.16 3.41 11.17
CA ARG A 121 -7.16 4.44 10.86
C ARG A 121 -7.17 5.49 11.96
#